data_AF-A0A699ZKP5-F1
#
_entry.id   AF-A0A699ZKP5-F1
#
_cell.length_a   1.000
_cell.length_b   1.000
_cell.length_c   1.000
_cell.angle_alpha   90.00
_cell.angle_beta   90.00
_cell.angle_gamma   90.00
#
_symmetry.space_group_name_H-M   'P 1'
#
loop_
_entity.id
_entity.type
_entity.pdbx_description
1 polymer ?
#
loop_
_entity_poly.entity_id
_entity_poly.type
_entity_poly.pdbx_seq_one_letter_code
_entity_poly.pdbx_strand_id
1 'polypeptide(L)'
;VYLRVDDKAAVQLKRQQGQLAEIKELMSCGGGMAGSLNALHQEQRQAVMGLYHETARLKVPAVQGYIKDLLENDVKMLVFGHHMVLLDGVEKAV
;
A
#
# COMPACT_ATOMS: atom_id res chain seq x y z
N VAL A 1 -3.53 -6.00 -12.26
CA VAL A 1 -3.25 -7.19 -11.41
C VAL A 1 -4.26 -7.18 -10.26
N TYR A 2 -5.15 -8.16 -10.21
CA TYR A 2 -6.12 -8.30 -9.11
C TYR A 2 -5.50 -9.19 -8.04
N LEU A 3 -4.94 -8.58 -7.00
CA LEU A 3 -4.50 -9.28 -5.79
C LEU A 3 -5.74 -9.76 -5.03
N ARG A 4 -5.84 -11.07 -4.82
CA ARG A 4 -6.86 -11.63 -3.93
C ARG A 4 -6.42 -11.38 -2.50
N VAL A 5 -7.20 -10.58 -1.78
CA VAL A 5 -6.95 -10.22 -0.38
C VAL A 5 -8.11 -10.79 0.43
N ASP A 6 -7.82 -11.37 1.60
CA ASP A 6 -8.84 -11.90 2.50
C ASP A 6 -9.94 -10.88 2.80
N ASP A 7 -11.18 -11.32 2.98
CA ASP A 7 -12.34 -10.43 3.16
C ASP A 7 -12.15 -9.41 4.29
N LYS A 8 -11.53 -9.83 5.40
CA LYS A 8 -11.22 -8.94 6.54
C LYS A 8 -10.20 -7.86 6.15
N ALA A 9 -9.15 -8.25 5.44
CA ALA A 9 -8.12 -7.32 4.98
C ALA A 9 -8.65 -6.41 3.85
N ALA A 10 -9.56 -6.89 3.01
CA ALA A 10 -10.24 -6.08 2.00
C ALA A 10 -11.14 -5.01 2.62
N VAL A 11 -11.89 -5.34 3.67
CA VAL A 11 -12.69 -4.37 4.45
C VAL A 11 -11.79 -3.32 5.09
N GLN A 12 -10.67 -3.74 5.70
CA GLN A 12 -9.73 -2.83 6.34
C GLN A 12 -9.02 -1.92 5.32
N LEU A 13 -8.63 -2.45 4.17
CA LEU A 13 -8.07 -1.69 3.05
C LEU A 13 -9.07 -0.67 2.51
N LYS A 14 -10.35 -1.03 2.32
CA LYS A 14 -11.39 -0.08 1.89
C LYS A 14 -11.56 1.06 2.89
N ARG A 15 -11.54 0.75 4.20
CA ARG A 15 -11.61 1.77 5.24
C ARG A 15 -10.41 2.71 5.19
N GLN A 16 -9.20 2.18 5.10
CA GLN A 16 -7.97 2.98 5.00
C GLN A 16 -7.91 3.81 3.70
N GLN A 17 -8.40 3.27 2.59
CA GLN A 17 -8.55 4.01 1.32
C GLN A 17 -9.56 5.15 1.45
N GLY A 18 -10.68 4.94 2.15
CA GLY A 18 -11.64 5.99 2.45
C GLY A 18 -11.01 7.13 3.27
N GLN A 19 -10.26 6.79 4.32
CA GLN A 19 -9.53 7.77 5.13
C GLN A 19 -8.48 8.54 4.31
N LEU A 20 -7.72 7.84 3.45
CA LEU A 20 -6.77 8.48 2.55
C LEU A 20 -7.46 9.38 1.52
N ALA A 21 -8.64 9.00 1.03
CA ALA A 21 -9.42 9.80 0.08
C ALA A 21 -9.94 11.07 0.74
N GLU A 22 -10.51 10.97 1.95
CA GLU A 22 -10.99 12.11 2.74
C GLU A 22 -9.85 13.08 3.06
N ILE A 23 -8.71 12.55 3.51
CA ILE A 23 -7.50 13.34 3.77
C ILE A 23 -7.01 14.01 2.48
N LYS A 24 -7.03 13.33 1.33
CA LYS A 24 -6.63 13.88 0.03
C LYS A 24 -7.63 14.89 -0.53
N GLU A 25 -8.92 14.73 -0.24
CA GLU A 25 -9.98 15.64 -0.66
C GLU A 25 -9.94 16.94 0.13
N LEU A 26 -9.71 16.85 1.45
CA LEU A 26 -9.36 18.00 2.29
C LEU A 26 -8.10 18.73 1.78
N MET A 27 -7.15 18.02 1.16
CA MET A 27 -5.97 18.61 0.51
C MET A 27 -6.26 19.21 -0.88
N SER A 28 -7.27 18.72 -1.61
CA SER A 28 -7.59 19.19 -2.98
C SER A 28 -8.16 20.60 -3.02
N CYS A 29 -8.67 21.13 -1.91
CA CYS A 29 -9.09 22.52 -1.77
C CYS A 29 -7.91 23.50 -1.71
N GLY A 30 -6.66 23.01 -1.63
CA GLY A 30 -5.43 23.79 -1.61
C GLY A 30 -4.46 23.42 -2.76
N GLY A 31 -4.87 23.64 -4.01
CA GLY A 31 -3.99 23.82 -5.17
C GLY A 31 -3.06 22.65 -5.60
N GLY A 32 -3.39 22.04 -6.74
CA GLY A 32 -2.38 21.52 -7.69
C GLY A 32 -1.96 20.05 -7.55
N MET A 33 -2.10 19.33 -8.67
CA MET A 33 -1.65 17.95 -8.89
C MET A 33 -0.13 17.78 -8.72
N ALA A 34 0.27 16.68 -8.08
CA ALA A 34 1.64 16.24 -7.74
C ALA A 34 2.25 16.77 -6.41
N GLY A 35 1.86 16.12 -5.31
CA GLY A 35 2.83 15.22 -4.66
C GLY A 35 3.87 15.81 -3.70
N SER A 36 3.66 16.98 -3.10
CA SER A 36 4.53 17.42 -2.00
C SER A 36 3.89 17.15 -0.64
N LEU A 37 4.19 15.98 -0.06
CA LEU A 37 3.94 15.71 1.37
C LEU A 37 4.69 16.68 2.29
N ASN A 38 5.57 17.52 1.75
CA ASN A 38 6.31 18.55 2.51
C ASN A 38 5.47 19.81 2.77
N ALA A 39 4.34 19.97 2.08
CA ALA A 39 3.39 21.06 2.35
C ALA A 39 2.43 20.75 3.52
N LEU A 40 2.50 19.54 4.09
CA LEU A 40 1.66 19.10 5.19
C LEU A 40 2.18 19.59 6.54
N HIS A 41 1.25 19.94 7.45
CA HIS A 41 1.60 20.00 8.86
C HIS A 41 2.16 18.64 9.30
N GLN A 42 3.17 18.68 10.16
CA GLN A 42 3.96 17.50 10.54
C GLN A 42 3.09 16.32 11.01
N GLU A 43 2.00 16.60 11.73
CA GLU A 43 1.03 15.60 12.20
C GLU A 43 0.24 14.94 11.06
N GLN A 44 -0.23 15.71 10.09
CA GLN A 44 -0.97 15.21 8.92
C GLN A 44 -0.06 14.35 8.04
N ARG A 45 1.19 14.77 7.88
CA ARG A 45 2.22 13.99 7.18
C ARG A 45 2.46 12.64 7.86
N GLN A 46 2.57 12.64 9.19
CA GLN A 46 2.75 11.41 9.96
C GLN A 46 1.53 10.48 9.84
N ALA A 47 0.31 11.01 9.89
CA ALA A 47 -0.91 10.21 9.73
C ALA A 47 -0.98 9.54 8.35
N VAL A 48 -0.70 10.28 7.28
CA VAL A 48 -0.68 9.75 5.90
C VAL A 48 0.40 8.68 5.74
N MET A 49 1.60 8.92 6.26
CA MET A 49 2.69 7.93 6.22
C MET A 49 2.35 6.69 7.03
N GLY A 50 1.69 6.84 8.18
CA GLY A 50 1.18 5.72 8.98
C GLY A 50 0.19 4.86 8.21
N LEU A 51 -0.78 5.48 7.53
CA LEU A 51 -1.76 4.78 6.69
C LEU A 51 -1.09 4.06 5.52
N TYR A 52 -0.10 4.68 4.85
CA TYR A 52 0.64 4.00 3.79
C TYR A 52 1.43 2.80 4.30
N HIS A 53 2.07 2.92 5.46
CA HIS A 53 2.79 1.82 6.07
C HIS A 53 1.87 0.66 6.46
N GLU A 54 0.70 0.97 7.03
CA GLU A 54 -0.27 -0.04 7.46
C GLU A 54 -0.93 -0.74 6.25
N THR A 55 -1.30 0.03 5.22
CA THR A 55 -1.82 -0.53 3.96
C THR A 55 -0.80 -1.43 3.26
N ALA A 56 0.50 -1.07 3.31
CA ALA A 56 1.56 -1.92 2.78
C ALA A 56 1.65 -3.25 3.53
N ARG A 57 1.60 -3.22 4.86
CA ARG A 57 1.63 -4.44 5.71
C ARG A 57 0.45 -5.38 5.43
N LEU A 58 -0.75 -4.84 5.24
CA LEU A 58 -1.95 -5.64 4.93
C LEU A 58 -1.89 -6.32 3.56
N LYS A 59 -1.15 -5.75 2.61
CA LYS A 59 -0.99 -6.33 1.27
C LYS A 59 0.03 -7.47 1.22
N VAL A 60 0.94 -7.56 2.19
CA VAL A 60 2.02 -8.57 2.22
C VAL A 60 1.49 -9.99 1.97
N PRO A 61 0.53 -10.55 2.72
CA PRO A 61 0.10 -11.93 2.52
C PRO A 61 -0.48 -12.20 1.13
N ALA A 62 -1.26 -11.25 0.59
CA ALA A 62 -1.80 -11.35 -0.76
C ALA A 62 -0.70 -11.31 -1.83
N VAL A 63 0.30 -10.43 -1.65
CA VAL A 63 1.46 -10.31 -2.55
C VAL A 63 2.31 -11.59 -2.51
N GLN A 64 2.54 -12.15 -1.32
CA GLN A 64 3.25 -13.41 -1.16
C GLN A 64 2.52 -14.55 -1.89
N GLY A 65 1.20 -14.65 -1.75
CA GLY A 65 0.40 -15.65 -2.47
C GLY A 65 0.55 -15.51 -3.98
N TYR A 66 0.42 -14.29 -4.51
CA TYR A 66 0.56 -14.04 -5.94
C TYR A 66 1.97 -14.36 -6.47
N ILE A 67 3.02 -14.03 -5.71
CA ILE A 67 4.40 -14.34 -6.11
C ILE A 67 4.63 -15.86 -6.11
N LYS A 68 4.10 -16.58 -5.11
CA LYS A 68 4.17 -18.05 -5.08
C LYS A 68 3.49 -18.66 -6.30
N ASP A 69 2.28 -18.22 -6.64
CA ASP A 69 1.58 -18.69 -7.83
C ASP A 69 2.42 -18.47 -9.10
N LEU A 70 3.09 -17.32 -9.24
CA LEU A 70 3.94 -17.04 -10.39
C LEU A 70 5.23 -17.89 -10.41
N LEU A 71 5.83 -18.15 -9.25
CA LEU A 71 7.00 -19.02 -9.12
C LEU A 71 6.64 -20.49 -9.44
N GLU A 72 5.49 -20.98 -8.97
CA GLU A 72 5.01 -22.33 -9.27
C GLU A 72 4.74 -22.55 -10.76
N ASN A 73 4.45 -21.48 -11.50
CA ASN A 73 4.27 -21.51 -12.96
C ASN A 73 5.56 -21.18 -13.75
N ASP A 74 6.72 -21.17 -13.08
CA ASP A 74 8.05 -20.92 -13.66
C ASP A 74 8.16 -19.58 -14.43
N VAL A 75 7.43 -18.56 -13.96
CA VAL A 75 7.41 -17.22 -14.56
C VAL A 75 8.48 -16.34 -13.92
N LYS A 76 9.44 -15.86 -14.73
CA LYS A 76 10.40 -14.84 -14.28
C LYS A 76 9.72 -13.48 -14.13
N MET A 77 9.96 -12.83 -13.00
CA MET A 77 9.36 -11.53 -12.67
C MET A 77 10.37 -10.59 -12.00
N LEU A 78 10.11 -9.29 -12.10
CA LEU A 78 10.81 -8.24 -11.34
C LEU A 78 9.82 -7.60 -10.37
N VAL A 79 10.17 -7.55 -9.09
CA VAL A 79 9.35 -6.95 -8.03
C VAL A 79 9.93 -5.59 -7.67
N PHE A 80 9.14 -4.54 -7.82
CA PHE A 80 9.47 -3.19 -7.37
C PHE A 80 8.59 -2.82 -6.17
N GLY A 81 9.20 -2.42 -5.07
CA GLY A 81 8.49 -2.03 -3.84
C GLY A 81 9.04 -0.73 -3.28
N HIS A 82 8.15 0.18 -2.89
CA HIS A 82 8.54 1.43 -2.25
C HIS A 82 8.74 1.27 -0.74
N HIS A 83 7.95 0.40 -0.10
CA HIS A 83 8.01 0.19 1.35
C HIS A 83 8.86 -1.03 1.68
N MET A 84 9.88 -0.83 2.52
CA MET A 84 10.76 -1.92 2.96
C MET A 84 9.96 -3.04 3.62
N VAL A 85 8.97 -2.72 4.46
CA VAL A 85 8.10 -3.73 5.10
C VAL A 85 7.42 -4.69 4.10
N LEU A 86 7.13 -4.22 2.88
CA LEU A 86 6.55 -5.05 1.85
C LEU A 86 7.61 -5.90 1.16
N LEU A 87 8.79 -5.34 0.87
CA LEU A 87 9.93 -6.07 0.31
C LEU A 87 10.45 -7.14 1.28
N ASP A 88 10.62 -6.82 2.56
CA ASP A 88 11.00 -7.76 3.62
C ASP A 88 9.94 -8.88 3.78
N GLY A 89 8.67 -8.52 3.57
CA GLY A 89 7.58 -9.47 3.52
C GLY A 89 7.72 -10.42 2.34
N VAL A 90 8.01 -9.91 1.15
CA VAL A 90 8.22 -10.72 -0.05
C VAL A 90 9.45 -11.62 0.07
N GLU A 91 10.57 -11.12 0.59
CA GLU A 91 11.80 -11.89 0.79
C GLU A 91 11.55 -13.18 1.59
N LYS A 92 10.72 -13.12 2.63
CA LYS A 92 10.39 -14.29 3.47
C LYS A 92 9.53 -15.35 2.78
N ALA A 93 8.93 -15.04 1.64
CA ALA A 93 8.05 -15.96 0.91
C ALA A 93 8.73 -16.68 -0.26
N VAL A 94 9.93 -16.23 -0.65
CA VAL A 94 10.76 -16.81 -1.71
C VAL A 94 11.75 -17.79 -1.10
#